data_AF-A0A150XH17-F1
#
_entry.id   AF-A0A150XH17-F1
#
_cell.length_a   1.000
_cell.length_b   1.000
_cell.length_c   1.000
_cell.angle_alpha   90.00
_cell.angle_beta   90.00
_cell.angle_gamma   90.00
#
_symmetry.space_group_name_H-M   'P 1'
#
loop_
_entity.id
_entity.type
_entity.pdbx_description
1 polymer ?
#
loop_
_entity_poly.entity_id
_entity_poly.type
_entity_poly.pdbx_seq_one_letter_code
_entity_poly.pdbx_strand_id
1 'polypeptide(L)'
;MASKVDFRRASFEFLSIVVAVVLAMALTEWRQDALNNRLAEKSLENIIAEIKDNREDLLLDSAKITKDLIFMRGWISAFEEKGEKGEFSLNFDYSFLNRAALDVAINNQSMTFIDFDINMELAEIYNTQEFYSTKALDVFDAMSDLTTSTHHTESPEFLANVKGFQFQLGLVMGSINAYLKETQDFLKEHDLESK
;
A
#
# COMPACT_ATOMS: atom_id res chain seq x y z
N MET A 1 4.21 -25.19 73.42
CA MET A 1 3.16 -25.19 72.39
C MET A 1 3.12 -23.79 71.77
N ALA A 2 4.11 -23.43 70.94
CA ALA A 2 4.31 -22.03 70.48
C ALA A 2 4.98 -21.93 69.09
N SER A 3 4.71 -22.87 68.16
CA SER A 3 5.24 -22.79 66.79
C SER A 3 4.16 -22.75 65.69
N LYS A 4 2.87 -22.87 66.04
CA LYS A 4 1.77 -22.88 65.07
C LYS A 4 1.29 -21.48 64.65
N VAL A 5 1.55 -20.44 65.45
CA VAL A 5 1.07 -19.08 65.17
C VAL A 5 2.01 -18.35 64.21
N ASP A 6 3.33 -18.54 64.32
CA ASP A 6 4.33 -17.91 63.44
C ASP A 6 4.26 -18.43 62.00
N PHE A 7 4.11 -19.75 61.81
CA PHE A 7 4.05 -20.32 60.46
C PHE A 7 2.81 -19.86 59.68
N ARG A 8 1.65 -19.79 60.36
CA ARG A 8 0.42 -19.27 59.74
C ARG A 8 0.57 -17.81 59.36
N ARG A 9 1.09 -16.97 60.25
CA ARG A 9 1.32 -15.55 59.97
C ARG A 9 2.32 -15.34 58.84
N ALA A 10 3.47 -16.01 58.87
CA ALA A 10 4.46 -15.95 57.81
C ALA A 10 3.90 -16.44 56.47
N SER A 11 3.07 -17.48 56.47
CA SER A 11 2.40 -17.97 55.25
C SER A 11 1.38 -16.96 54.70
N PHE A 12 0.63 -16.27 55.56
CA PHE A 12 -0.29 -15.20 55.14
C PHE A 12 0.47 -13.97 54.62
N GLU A 13 1.55 -13.57 55.27
CA GLU A 13 2.41 -12.48 54.81
C GLU A 13 3.01 -12.79 53.44
N PHE A 14 3.57 -13.99 53.25
CA PHE A 14 4.05 -14.46 51.95
C PHE A 14 2.94 -14.47 50.88
N LEU A 15 1.78 -15.06 51.19
CA LEU A 15 0.66 -15.12 50.25
C LEU A 15 0.16 -13.71 49.88
N SER A 16 0.14 -12.79 50.84
CA SER A 16 -0.28 -11.40 50.60
C SER A 16 0.70 -10.65 49.68
N ILE A 17 2.00 -10.89 49.84
CA ILE A 17 3.02 -10.31 48.94
C ILE A 17 2.85 -10.88 47.53
N VAL A 18 2.68 -12.20 47.41
CA VAL A 18 2.45 -12.83 46.10
C VAL A 18 1.20 -12.28 45.43
N VAL A 19 0.08 -12.16 46.15
CA VAL A 19 -1.16 -11.59 45.62
C VAL A 19 -0.97 -10.13 45.21
N ALA A 20 -0.28 -9.31 46.02
CA ALA A 20 -0.01 -7.92 45.68
C ALA A 20 0.85 -7.78 44.42
N VAL A 21 1.87 -8.63 44.25
CA VAL A 21 2.72 -8.65 43.05
C VAL A 21 1.91 -9.07 41.83
N VAL A 22 1.11 -10.14 41.93
CA VAL A 22 0.26 -10.60 40.82
C VAL A 22 -0.75 -9.52 40.42
N LEU A 23 -1.39 -8.84 41.37
CA LEU A 23 -2.31 -7.74 41.09
C LEU A 23 -1.61 -6.54 40.44
N ALA A 24 -0.40 -6.20 40.88
CA ALA A 24 0.39 -5.13 40.29
C ALA A 24 0.81 -5.45 38.84
N MET A 25 1.22 -6.69 38.58
CA MET A 25 1.53 -7.17 37.24
C MET A 25 0.28 -7.15 36.34
N ALA A 26 -0.83 -7.69 36.81
CA ALA A 26 -2.10 -7.70 36.08
C ALA A 26 -2.60 -6.29 35.73
N LEU A 27 -2.49 -5.33 36.66
CA LEU A 27 -2.84 -3.94 36.41
C LEU A 27 -1.93 -3.30 35.35
N THR A 28 -0.63 -3.66 35.38
CA THR A 28 0.36 -3.16 34.42
C THR A 28 0.12 -3.72 33.03
N GLU A 29 -0.13 -5.02 32.91
CA GLU A 29 -0.49 -5.69 31.66
C GLU A 29 -1.77 -5.08 31.07
N TRP A 30 -2.83 -4.94 31.88
CA TRP A 30 -4.09 -4.35 31.41
C TRP A 30 -3.92 -2.91 30.90
N ARG A 31 -3.12 -2.09 31.60
CA ARG A 31 -2.81 -0.73 31.15
C ARG A 31 -2.01 -0.76 29.83
N GLN A 32 -1.07 -1.68 29.69
CA GLN A 32 -0.26 -1.80 28.49
C GLN A 32 -1.10 -2.23 27.30
N ASP A 33 -1.99 -3.21 27.47
CA ASP A 33 -2.93 -3.66 26.44
C ASP A 33 -3.83 -2.51 25.97
N ALA A 34 -4.34 -1.72 26.91
CA ALA A 34 -5.15 -0.54 26.58
C ALA A 34 -4.37 0.51 25.76
N LEU A 35 -3.07 0.71 26.05
CA LEU A 35 -2.22 1.62 25.29
C LEU A 35 -1.89 1.06 23.90
N ASN A 36 -1.61 -0.24 23.81
CA ASN A 36 -1.32 -0.93 22.55
C ASN A 36 -2.53 -0.88 21.60
N ASN A 37 -3.74 -1.13 22.11
CA ASN A 37 -4.97 -1.03 21.32
C ASN A 37 -5.22 0.39 20.78
N ARG A 38 -4.97 1.43 21.59
CA ARG A 38 -5.07 2.82 21.13
C ARG A 38 -4.02 3.18 20.07
N LEU A 39 -2.80 2.65 20.22
CA LEU A 39 -1.76 2.85 19.23
C LEU A 39 -2.14 2.17 17.92
N ALA A 40 -2.71 0.97 17.99
CA ALA A 40 -3.20 0.23 16.82
C ALA A 40 -4.35 0.92 16.10
N GLU A 41 -5.32 1.45 16.83
CA GLU A 41 -6.40 2.28 16.28
C GLU A 41 -5.83 3.48 15.52
N LYS A 42 -4.91 4.23 16.14
CA LYS A 42 -4.26 5.38 15.49
C LYS A 42 -3.41 4.96 14.28
N SER A 43 -2.72 3.83 14.35
CA SER A 43 -1.95 3.29 13.22
C SER A 43 -2.87 2.94 12.07
N LEU A 44 -4.02 2.30 12.35
CA LEU A 44 -5.03 1.98 11.34
C LEU A 44 -5.62 3.24 10.71
N GLU A 45 -5.95 4.27 11.49
CA GLU A 45 -6.42 5.57 10.96
C GLU A 45 -5.40 6.18 9.99
N ASN A 46 -4.11 6.16 10.32
CA ASN A 46 -3.07 6.69 9.44
C ASN A 46 -2.90 5.84 8.17
N ILE A 47 -3.03 4.52 8.27
CA ILE A 47 -2.99 3.62 7.11
C ILE A 47 -4.19 3.90 6.19
N ILE A 48 -5.38 4.06 6.75
CA ILE A 48 -6.59 4.41 5.99
C ILE A 48 -6.40 5.75 5.27
N ALA A 49 -5.87 6.77 5.95
CA ALA A 49 -5.56 8.06 5.34
C ALA A 49 -4.54 7.93 4.20
N GLU A 50 -3.46 7.16 4.40
CA GLU A 50 -2.46 6.88 3.36
C GLU A 50 -3.08 6.19 2.14
N ILE A 51 -3.97 5.21 2.35
CA ILE A 51 -4.70 4.54 1.27
C ILE A 51 -5.60 5.53 0.51
N LYS A 52 -6.29 6.44 1.21
CA LYS A 52 -7.10 7.48 0.57
C LYS A 52 -6.24 8.39 -0.32
N ASP A 53 -5.14 8.91 0.21
CA ASP A 53 -4.23 9.81 -0.52
C ASP A 53 -3.67 9.11 -1.76
N ASN A 54 -3.14 7.89 -1.60
CA ASN A 54 -2.63 7.08 -2.71
C ASN A 54 -3.71 6.81 -3.78
N ARG A 55 -4.95 6.55 -3.36
CA ARG A 55 -6.07 6.32 -4.27
C ARG A 55 -6.43 7.57 -5.07
N GLU A 56 -6.39 8.75 -4.45
CA GLU A 56 -6.63 10.03 -5.13
C GLU A 56 -5.56 10.30 -6.19
N ASP A 57 -4.28 10.08 -5.86
CA ASP A 57 -3.17 10.21 -6.80
C ASP A 57 -3.34 9.26 -8.01
N LEU A 58 -3.65 7.99 -7.75
CA LEU A 58 -3.87 7.02 -8.83
C LEU A 58 -5.10 7.31 -9.69
N LEU A 59 -6.14 7.96 -9.14
CA LEU A 59 -7.27 8.41 -9.96
C LEU A 59 -6.82 9.44 -10.99
N LEU A 60 -5.98 10.39 -10.61
CA LEU A 60 -5.43 11.38 -11.53
C LEU A 60 -4.54 10.73 -12.59
N ASP A 61 -3.67 9.80 -12.17
CA ASP A 61 -2.77 9.10 -13.08
C ASP A 61 -3.51 8.17 -14.04
N SER A 62 -4.59 7.51 -13.59
CA SER A 62 -5.45 6.68 -14.45
C SER A 62 -6.00 7.46 -15.65
N ALA A 63 -6.39 8.73 -15.43
CA ALA A 63 -6.91 9.59 -16.47
C ALA A 63 -5.83 10.03 -17.46
N LYS A 64 -4.59 10.27 -16.99
CA LYS A 64 -3.43 10.56 -17.85
C LYS A 64 -3.06 9.34 -18.69
N ILE A 65 -2.84 8.19 -18.04
CA ILE A 65 -2.48 6.92 -18.69
C ILE A 65 -3.51 6.52 -19.75
N THR A 66 -4.80 6.70 -19.46
CA THR A 66 -5.86 6.40 -20.43
C THR A 66 -5.72 7.25 -21.70
N LYS A 67 -5.40 8.54 -21.58
CA LYS A 67 -5.16 9.41 -22.74
C LYS A 67 -3.94 8.97 -23.53
N ASP A 68 -2.85 8.62 -22.85
CA ASP A 68 -1.62 8.15 -23.48
C ASP A 68 -1.85 6.83 -24.23
N LEU A 69 -2.57 5.89 -23.63
CA LEU A 69 -2.96 4.63 -24.27
C LEU A 69 -3.81 4.83 -25.52
N ILE A 70 -4.76 5.76 -25.49
CA ILE A 70 -5.59 6.13 -26.66
C ILE A 70 -4.72 6.75 -27.75
N PHE A 71 -3.83 7.69 -27.39
CA PHE A 71 -2.91 8.33 -28.32
C PHE A 71 -2.01 7.29 -29.00
N MET A 72 -1.35 6.42 -28.24
CA MET A 72 -0.47 5.39 -28.79
C MET A 72 -1.20 4.43 -29.70
N ARG A 73 -2.43 4.00 -29.34
CA ARG A 73 -3.23 3.14 -30.21
C ARG A 73 -3.53 3.82 -31.54
N GLY A 74 -3.91 5.09 -31.51
CA GLY A 74 -4.13 5.89 -32.72
C GLY A 74 -2.88 6.04 -33.57
N TRP A 75 -1.74 6.33 -32.94
CA TRP A 75 -0.45 6.48 -33.61
C TRP A 75 0.02 5.17 -34.26
N ILE A 76 -0.06 4.04 -33.55
CA ILE A 76 0.29 2.71 -34.07
C ILE A 76 -0.57 2.37 -35.29
N SER A 77 -1.89 2.57 -35.21
CA SER A 77 -2.78 2.32 -36.35
C SER A 77 -2.46 3.22 -37.55
N ALA A 78 -2.16 4.50 -37.34
CA ALA A 78 -1.77 5.41 -38.43
C ALA A 78 -0.46 4.98 -39.09
N PHE A 79 0.53 4.54 -38.30
CA PHE A 79 1.79 4.02 -38.79
C PHE A 79 1.60 2.75 -39.64
N GLU A 80 0.81 1.79 -39.15
CA GLU A 80 0.61 0.49 -39.82
C GLU A 80 -0.30 0.57 -41.06
N GLU A 81 -1.39 1.33 -40.99
CA GLU A 81 -2.41 1.35 -42.05
C GLU A 81 -2.14 2.39 -43.13
N LYS A 82 -1.58 3.55 -42.74
CA LYS A 82 -1.41 4.70 -43.65
C LYS A 82 0.05 5.01 -43.95
N GLY A 83 0.99 4.38 -43.25
CA GLY A 83 2.41 4.73 -43.34
C GLY A 83 2.70 6.16 -42.88
N GLU A 84 1.81 6.76 -42.09
CA GLU A 84 1.96 8.11 -41.56
C GLU A 84 2.97 8.11 -40.41
N LYS A 85 4.01 8.93 -40.52
CA LYS A 85 5.13 8.99 -39.57
C LYS A 85 5.08 10.32 -38.84
N GLY A 86 4.03 10.49 -38.04
CA GLY A 86 3.79 11.68 -37.24
C GLY A 86 4.72 11.76 -36.03
N GLU A 87 4.80 12.96 -35.43
CA GLU A 87 5.54 13.18 -34.19
C GLU A 87 4.97 12.30 -33.06
N PHE A 88 5.85 11.64 -32.33
CA PHE A 88 5.49 10.87 -31.14
C PHE A 88 6.00 11.63 -29.91
N SER A 89 5.07 12.09 -29.08
CA SER A 89 5.39 12.80 -27.85
C SER A 89 4.43 12.34 -26.76
N LEU A 90 5.00 11.84 -25.66
CA LEU A 90 4.29 11.46 -24.46
C LEU A 90 4.91 12.18 -23.29
N ASN A 91 4.07 12.60 -22.34
CA ASN A 91 4.53 13.20 -21.10
C ASN A 91 4.29 12.23 -19.96
N PHE A 92 5.38 11.71 -19.39
CA PHE A 92 5.34 10.69 -18.35
C PHE A 92 5.55 11.32 -16.98
N ASP A 93 4.51 11.29 -16.16
CA ASP A 93 4.51 11.87 -14.81
C ASP A 93 3.50 11.11 -13.93
N TYR A 94 4.00 10.14 -13.16
CA TYR A 94 3.21 9.27 -12.28
C TYR A 94 3.64 9.39 -10.83
N SER A 95 2.67 9.19 -9.97
CA SER A 95 2.78 9.35 -8.53
C SER A 95 3.46 8.14 -7.90
N PHE A 96 4.37 8.42 -6.96
CA PHE A 96 4.93 7.41 -6.07
C PHE A 96 4.00 7.22 -4.89
N LEU A 97 3.54 5.98 -4.67
CA LEU A 97 2.62 5.68 -3.59
C LEU A 97 3.35 5.58 -2.26
N ASN A 98 2.76 6.18 -1.23
CA ASN A 98 3.30 6.18 0.12
C ASN A 98 3.03 4.83 0.82
N ARG A 99 3.96 4.42 1.70
CA ARG A 99 3.89 3.21 2.53
C ARG A 99 4.28 3.50 4.00
N ALA A 100 4.58 4.75 4.33
CA ALA A 100 5.16 5.12 5.61
C ALA A 100 4.26 4.77 6.79
N ALA A 101 2.94 4.94 6.66
CA ALA A 101 1.99 4.62 7.72
C ALA A 101 2.01 3.12 8.07
N LEU A 102 2.01 2.26 7.04
CA LEU A 102 2.14 0.82 7.22
C LEU A 102 3.49 0.46 7.84
N ASP A 103 4.59 0.99 7.31
CA ASP A 103 5.92 0.65 7.78
C ASP A 103 6.12 1.06 9.24
N VAL A 104 5.58 2.21 9.65
CA VAL A 104 5.58 2.64 11.06
C VAL A 104 4.72 1.71 11.92
N ALA A 105 3.55 1.28 11.44
CA ALA A 105 2.67 0.36 12.16
C ALA A 105 3.28 -1.06 12.32
N ILE A 106 4.05 -1.52 11.34
CA ILE A 106 4.83 -2.76 11.44
C ILE A 106 5.95 -2.58 12.48
N ASN A 107 6.73 -1.50 12.37
CA ASN A 107 7.90 -1.26 13.22
C ASN A 107 7.52 -1.09 14.70
N ASN A 108 6.37 -0.49 14.99
CA ASN A 108 5.88 -0.30 16.36
C ASN A 108 5.00 -1.47 16.87
N GLN A 109 4.87 -2.55 16.09
CA GLN A 109 4.07 -3.75 16.39
C GLN A 109 2.56 -3.50 16.55
N SER A 110 2.04 -2.39 16.04
CA SER A 110 0.60 -2.08 16.08
C SER A 110 -0.23 -3.10 15.32
N MET A 111 0.31 -3.67 14.24
CA MET A 111 -0.37 -4.68 13.42
C MET A 111 -0.81 -5.91 14.23
N THR A 112 -0.13 -6.24 15.33
CA THR A 112 -0.50 -7.37 16.20
C THR A 112 -1.81 -7.17 16.96
N PHE A 113 -2.25 -5.92 17.12
CA PHE A 113 -3.48 -5.54 17.82
C PHE A 113 -4.60 -5.09 16.86
N ILE A 114 -4.31 -5.07 15.56
CA ILE A 114 -5.33 -4.88 14.51
C ILE A 114 -5.98 -6.23 14.21
N ASP A 115 -7.27 -6.21 13.90
CA ASP A 115 -8.01 -7.41 13.54
C ASP A 115 -7.36 -8.17 12.37
N PHE A 116 -7.43 -9.50 12.42
CA PHE A 116 -6.78 -10.36 11.43
C PHE A 116 -7.33 -10.14 10.02
N ASP A 117 -8.65 -9.95 9.87
CA ASP A 117 -9.29 -9.79 8.56
C ASP A 117 -8.85 -8.45 7.94
N ILE A 118 -8.82 -7.38 8.74
CA ILE A 118 -8.29 -6.08 8.32
C ILE A 118 -6.82 -6.19 7.89
N ASN A 119 -6.00 -6.91 8.67
CA ASN A 119 -4.59 -7.11 8.32
C ASN A 119 -4.42 -7.86 6.99
N MET A 120 -5.31 -8.81 6.67
CA MET A 120 -5.29 -9.54 5.40
C MET A 120 -5.63 -8.60 4.24
N GLU A 121 -6.68 -7.80 4.35
CA GLU A 121 -7.08 -6.84 3.33
C GLU A 121 -5.99 -5.79 3.08
N LEU A 122 -5.37 -5.28 4.15
CA LEU A 122 -4.21 -4.39 4.04
C LEU A 122 -3.06 -5.08 3.28
N ALA A 123 -2.75 -6.33 3.59
CA ALA A 123 -1.70 -7.06 2.89
C ALA A 123 -1.99 -7.19 1.39
N GLU A 124 -3.24 -7.43 0.99
CA GLU A 124 -3.66 -7.46 -0.42
C GLU A 124 -3.46 -6.09 -1.09
N ILE A 125 -3.96 -5.01 -0.48
CA ILE A 125 -3.83 -3.64 -1.01
C ILE A 125 -2.36 -3.28 -1.23
N TYR A 126 -1.49 -3.53 -0.25
CA TYR A 126 -0.08 -3.17 -0.34
C TYR A 126 0.71 -4.09 -1.30
N ASN A 127 0.29 -5.35 -1.49
CA ASN A 127 0.83 -6.19 -2.56
C ASN A 127 0.49 -5.63 -3.94
N THR A 128 -0.73 -5.16 -4.14
CA THR A 128 -1.15 -4.51 -5.40
C THR A 128 -0.39 -3.21 -5.64
N GLN A 129 -0.16 -2.41 -4.59
CA GLN A 129 0.70 -1.22 -4.65
C GLN A 129 2.16 -1.54 -5.01
N GLU A 130 2.71 -2.62 -4.47
CA GLU A 130 4.06 -3.08 -4.81
C GLU A 130 4.15 -3.53 -6.27
N PHE A 131 3.12 -4.23 -6.76
CA PHE A 131 3.03 -4.61 -8.17
C PHE A 131 2.94 -3.38 -9.08
N TYR A 132 2.12 -2.38 -8.72
CA TYR A 132 2.08 -1.09 -9.42
C TYR A 132 3.46 -0.43 -9.46
N SER A 133 4.13 -0.31 -8.31
CA SER A 133 5.42 0.37 -8.20
C SER A 133 6.49 -0.32 -9.06
N THR A 134 6.48 -1.66 -9.07
CA THR A 134 7.37 -2.47 -9.93
C THR A 134 7.09 -2.21 -11.41
N LYS A 135 5.82 -2.18 -11.83
CA LYS A 135 5.47 -1.96 -13.23
C LYS A 135 5.68 -0.52 -13.68
N ALA A 136 5.53 0.46 -12.78
CA ALA A 136 5.86 1.84 -13.08
C ALA A 136 7.36 1.99 -13.42
N LEU A 137 8.25 1.27 -12.71
CA LEU A 137 9.68 1.22 -13.04
C LEU A 137 9.95 0.61 -14.42
N ASP A 138 9.28 -0.50 -14.76
CA ASP A 138 9.40 -1.12 -16.10
C ASP A 138 9.02 -0.14 -17.23
N VAL A 139 8.10 0.81 -16.96
CA VAL A 139 7.73 1.85 -17.93
C VAL A 139 8.82 2.92 -18.09
N PHE A 140 9.52 3.31 -17.02
CA PHE A 140 10.65 4.22 -17.13
C PHE A 140 11.77 3.63 -18.01
N ASP A 141 12.05 2.34 -17.87
CA ASP A 141 13.02 1.63 -18.72
C ASP A 141 12.56 1.63 -20.18
N ALA A 142 11.29 1.29 -20.44
CA ALA A 142 10.73 1.33 -21.79
C ALA A 142 10.71 2.76 -22.39
N MET A 143 10.57 3.80 -21.56
CA MET A 143 10.67 5.20 -22.00
C MET A 143 12.09 5.57 -22.41
N SER A 144 13.11 5.04 -21.71
CA SER A 144 14.52 5.22 -22.07
C SER A 144 14.80 4.64 -23.45
N ASP A 145 14.32 3.43 -23.73
CA ASP A 145 14.46 2.77 -25.04
C ASP A 145 13.75 3.54 -26.16
N LEU A 146 12.57 4.10 -25.84
CA LEU A 146 11.82 4.92 -26.78
C LEU A 146 12.53 6.25 -27.07
N THR A 147 13.11 6.89 -26.06
CA THR A 147 13.85 8.15 -26.19
C THR A 147 15.11 7.97 -27.04
N THR A 148 15.85 6.88 -26.85
CA THR A 148 17.07 6.60 -27.63
C THR A 148 16.79 6.26 -29.10
N SER A 149 15.60 5.73 -29.40
CA SER A 149 15.17 5.40 -30.77
C SER A 149 14.48 6.56 -31.51
N THR A 150 14.29 7.72 -30.87
CA THR A 150 13.64 8.92 -31.47
C THR A 150 14.33 9.47 -32.72
N HIS A 151 15.62 9.16 -32.96
CA HIS A 151 16.32 9.58 -34.18
C HIS A 151 15.86 8.83 -35.45
N HIS A 152 15.11 7.74 -35.29
CA HIS A 152 14.58 6.91 -36.37
C HIS A 152 13.11 6.56 -36.16
N THR A 153 12.25 7.56 -35.93
CA THR A 153 10.79 7.39 -35.74
C THR A 153 10.11 6.64 -36.89
N GLU A 154 10.76 6.60 -38.06
CA GLU A 154 10.31 5.90 -39.24
C GLU A 154 10.60 4.39 -39.28
N SER A 155 11.38 3.89 -38.32
CA SER A 155 11.92 2.53 -38.34
C SER A 155 10.96 1.50 -37.76
N PRO A 156 11.00 0.23 -38.22
CA PRO A 156 10.29 -0.87 -37.59
C PRO A 156 10.67 -1.09 -36.12
N GLU A 157 11.90 -0.75 -35.76
CA GLU A 157 12.41 -0.81 -34.38
C GLU A 157 11.70 0.20 -33.49
N PHE A 158 11.51 1.43 -33.96
CA PHE A 158 10.72 2.44 -33.23
C PHE A 158 9.28 1.98 -33.01
N LEU A 159 8.62 1.40 -34.03
CA LEU A 159 7.29 0.83 -33.88
C LEU A 159 7.26 -0.30 -32.82
N ALA A 160 8.27 -1.17 -32.80
CA ALA A 160 8.38 -2.23 -31.80
C ALA A 160 8.52 -1.64 -30.38
N ASN A 161 9.33 -0.60 -30.21
CA ASN A 161 9.50 0.10 -28.93
C ASN A 161 8.20 0.79 -28.48
N VAL A 162 7.48 1.46 -29.39
CA VAL A 162 6.17 2.06 -29.10
C VAL A 162 5.16 1.00 -28.63
N LYS A 163 5.11 -0.17 -29.29
CA LYS A 163 4.25 -1.29 -28.88
C LYS A 163 4.64 -1.86 -27.51
N GLY A 164 5.95 -2.01 -27.27
CA GLY A 164 6.48 -2.44 -25.97
C GLY A 164 6.09 -1.48 -24.86
N PHE A 165 6.28 -0.17 -25.08
CA PHE A 165 5.88 0.88 -24.16
C PHE A 165 4.36 0.89 -23.90
N GLN A 166 3.55 0.75 -24.96
CA GLN A 166 2.09 0.62 -24.83
C GLN A 166 1.68 -0.58 -23.97
N PHE A 167 2.35 -1.72 -24.14
CA PHE A 167 2.08 -2.91 -23.35
C PHE A 167 2.39 -2.69 -21.86
N GLN A 168 3.55 -2.10 -21.54
CA GLN A 168 3.92 -1.80 -20.16
C GLN A 168 2.94 -0.80 -19.51
N LEU A 169 2.54 0.24 -20.23
CA LEU A 169 1.50 1.16 -19.76
C LEU A 169 0.15 0.47 -19.54
N GLY A 170 -0.19 -0.53 -20.37
CA GLY A 170 -1.37 -1.36 -20.18
C GLY A 170 -1.31 -2.17 -18.87
N LEU A 171 -0.14 -2.68 -18.49
CA LEU A 171 0.06 -3.39 -17.23
C LEU A 171 -0.09 -2.44 -16.03
N VAL A 172 0.49 -1.23 -16.11
CA VAL A 172 0.32 -0.19 -15.07
C VAL A 172 -1.15 0.23 -14.94
N MET A 173 -1.86 0.44 -16.05
CA MET A 173 -3.30 0.73 -15.98
C MET A 173 -4.08 -0.42 -15.35
N GLY A 174 -3.70 -1.66 -15.64
CA GLY A 174 -4.29 -2.86 -15.03
C GLY A 174 -4.10 -2.89 -13.52
N SER A 175 -2.90 -2.59 -13.02
CA SER A 175 -2.60 -2.55 -11.59
C SER A 175 -3.29 -1.39 -10.87
N ILE A 176 -3.37 -0.21 -11.51
CA ILE A 176 -4.14 0.93 -10.99
C ILE A 176 -5.61 0.53 -10.82
N ASN A 177 -6.23 -0.09 -11.83
CA ASN A 177 -7.63 -0.50 -11.74
C ASN A 177 -7.86 -1.54 -10.62
N ALA A 178 -6.92 -2.46 -10.41
CA ALA A 178 -6.98 -3.41 -9.30
C ALA A 178 -6.91 -2.68 -7.95
N TYR A 179 -5.92 -1.80 -7.77
CA TYR A 179 -5.74 -1.02 -6.54
C TYR A 179 -6.97 -0.16 -6.23
N LEU A 180 -7.47 0.58 -7.23
CA LEU A 180 -8.65 1.43 -7.07
C LEU A 180 -9.90 0.63 -6.67
N LYS A 181 -10.02 -0.62 -7.16
CA LYS A 181 -11.13 -1.50 -6.79
C LYS A 181 -10.99 -2.02 -5.36
N GLU A 182 -9.84 -2.58 -5.02
CA GLU A 182 -9.55 -3.14 -3.68
C GLU A 182 -9.71 -2.07 -2.60
N THR A 183 -9.10 -0.90 -2.81
CA THR A 183 -9.21 0.22 -1.88
C THR A 183 -10.62 0.80 -1.78
N GLN A 184 -11.39 0.80 -2.88
CA GLN A 184 -12.78 1.25 -2.85
C GLN A 184 -13.66 0.35 -1.98
N ASP A 185 -13.44 -0.96 -2.01
CA ASP A 185 -14.20 -1.92 -1.22
C ASP A 185 -13.77 -1.86 0.25
N PHE A 186 -12.46 -1.83 0.52
CA PHE A 186 -11.89 -1.63 1.87
C PHE A 186 -12.39 -0.34 2.55
N LEU A 187 -12.31 0.79 1.84
CA LEU A 187 -12.73 2.09 2.41
C LEU A 187 -14.24 2.15 2.68
N LYS A 188 -15.08 1.47 1.90
CA LYS A 188 -16.54 1.42 2.20
C LYS A 188 -16.83 0.72 3.51
N GLU A 189 -16.01 -0.26 3.88
CA GLU A 189 -16.21 -1.06 5.09
C GLU A 189 -15.59 -0.41 6.33
N HIS A 190 -14.42 0.22 6.16
CA HIS A 190 -13.57 0.65 7.28
C HIS A 190 -13.40 2.17 7.43
N ASP A 191 -13.88 2.99 6.49
CA ASP A 191 -13.79 4.45 6.62
C ASP A 191 -14.80 5.01 7.63
N LEU A 192 -14.28 5.38 8.80
CA LEU A 192 -15.02 5.89 9.94
C LEU A 192 -15.63 7.29 9.71
N GLU A 193 -15.22 8.03 8.68
CA GLU A 193 -15.82 9.32 8.33
C GLU A 193 -17.22 9.21 7.68
N SER A 194 -17.69 7.98 7.42
CA SER A 194 -19.00 7.70 6.81
C SER A 194 -20.09 7.22 7.79
N LYS A 195 -19.81 7.17 9.10
CA LYS A 195 -20.77 6.85 10.17
C LYS A 195 -20.94 8.02 11.15
#